data_AF-A0AB38JCX0-F1
#
_entry.id   AF-A0AB38JCX0-F1
#
_cell.length_a   1.000
_cell.length_b   1.000
_cell.length_c   1.000
_cell.angle_alpha   90.00
_cell.angle_beta   90.00
_cell.angle_gamma   90.00
#
_symmetry.space_group_name_H-M   'P 1'
#
loop_
_entity.id
_entity.type
_entity.pdbx_description
1 polymer ?
#
loop_
_entity_poly.entity_id
_entity_poly.type
_entity_poly.pdbx_seq_one_letter_code
_entity_poly.pdbx_strand_id
1 'polypeptide(L)'
;MYGYDADGEIDGAGWAVSAQDGDLRPISSLVVSAGDGVGATGRLKRVAGGLRLAAVGAGLYDIVVEQAAPSVPLTLESAPAGVDVVTVEGVWRDGGITEARIVPFREPVRFPDALGDRAEPPLVAGGRTTRAEVLAVDVMAVVDGLRESGLVSYVAHCDERGWFGVASATDPEPVRRGLRRVLGDSFLVVHSPWGLQTLDAIDRIFESDGVGRGTLHIGRFIDPRGRLRSSALVRFVSPALARALGDTGASAVDLAAWIIPSSPDI
;
A
#
# COMPACT_ATOMS: atom_id res chain seq x y z
N MET A 1 -23.10 -24.04 -34.71
CA MET A 1 -22.25 -23.35 -35.70
C MET A 1 -21.49 -22.30 -34.90
N TYR A 2 -20.19 -22.53 -34.76
CA TYR A 2 -19.26 -21.75 -33.96
C TYR A 2 -19.00 -20.38 -34.59
N GLY A 3 -18.57 -19.43 -33.76
CA GLY A 3 -17.86 -18.24 -34.21
C GLY A 3 -18.22 -17.01 -33.40
N TYR A 4 -17.50 -16.78 -32.30
CA TYR A 4 -16.92 -15.48 -31.96
C TYR A 4 -15.81 -15.74 -30.93
N ASP A 5 -14.60 -15.96 -31.44
CA ASP A 5 -13.39 -15.54 -30.75
C ASP A 5 -13.22 -14.04 -31.02
N ALA A 6 -13.03 -13.28 -29.95
CA ALA A 6 -12.44 -11.95 -29.96
C ALA A 6 -11.85 -11.71 -28.56
N ASP A 7 -10.72 -12.36 -28.31
CA ASP A 7 -9.54 -11.82 -27.65
C ASP A 7 -9.81 -10.83 -26.52
N GLY A 8 -10.15 -11.38 -25.35
CA GLY A 8 -9.93 -10.75 -24.06
C GLY A 8 -8.60 -11.22 -23.48
N GLU A 9 -7.50 -10.92 -24.16
CA GLU A 9 -6.16 -11.01 -23.58
C GLU A 9 -6.08 -9.95 -22.47
N ILE A 10 -6.40 -10.36 -21.23
CA ILE A 10 -6.11 -9.56 -20.05
C ILE A 10 -4.60 -9.66 -19.87
N ASP A 11 -3.91 -8.73 -20.51
CA ASP A 11 -2.48 -8.54 -20.40
C ASP A 11 -2.12 -8.47 -18.90
N GLY A 12 -1.29 -9.42 -18.46
CA GLY A 12 -1.00 -9.75 -17.05
C GLY A 12 -0.19 -8.69 -16.29
N ALA A 13 -0.27 -7.42 -16.68
CA ALA A 13 0.32 -6.31 -15.97
C ALA A 13 -0.61 -5.90 -14.81
N GLY A 14 -0.54 -6.63 -13.69
CA GLY A 14 -1.19 -6.23 -12.46
C GLY A 14 -0.75 -4.82 -12.03
N TRP A 15 -1.69 -3.88 -11.95
CA TRP A 15 -1.46 -2.52 -11.45
C TRP A 15 -1.39 -2.56 -9.93
N ALA A 16 -0.28 -2.11 -9.31
CA ALA A 16 -0.32 -1.71 -7.89
C ALA A 16 -0.58 -0.22 -7.83
N VAL A 17 -1.29 0.20 -6.80
CA VAL A 17 -1.52 1.62 -6.55
C VAL A 17 -0.25 2.16 -5.90
N SER A 18 0.35 3.19 -6.50
CA SER A 18 1.32 4.04 -5.82
C SER A 18 0.54 5.17 -5.15
N ALA A 19 0.72 5.32 -3.83
CA ALA A 19 0.10 6.38 -3.04
C ALA A 19 0.61 7.80 -3.39
N GLN A 20 1.55 7.96 -4.32
CA GLN A 20 2.25 9.23 -4.54
C GLN A 20 1.49 10.24 -5.42
N ASP A 21 0.64 9.82 -6.36
CA ASP A 21 0.05 10.75 -7.35
C ASP A 21 -1.48 10.60 -7.59
N GLY A 22 -2.15 9.61 -7.00
CA GLY A 22 -3.53 9.27 -7.42
C GLY A 22 -3.63 8.70 -8.84
N ASP A 23 -2.52 8.71 -9.60
CA ASP A 23 -2.37 8.07 -10.89
C ASP A 23 -2.01 6.59 -10.72
N LEU A 24 -2.85 5.73 -11.30
CA LEU A 24 -2.62 4.30 -11.39
C LEU A 24 -1.42 4.03 -12.31
N ARG A 25 -0.26 3.76 -11.72
CA ARG A 25 0.94 3.35 -12.47
C ARG A 25 1.13 1.83 -12.37
N PRO A 26 1.56 1.15 -13.44
CA PRO A 26 1.81 -0.28 -13.36
C PRO A 26 3.06 -0.51 -12.50
N ILE A 27 3.13 -1.60 -11.73
CA ILE A 27 4.32 -1.91 -10.89
C ILE A 27 5.61 -1.85 -11.72
N SER A 28 5.55 -2.32 -12.97
CA SER A 28 6.67 -2.32 -13.91
C SER A 28 7.29 -0.93 -14.12
N SER A 29 6.51 0.15 -14.01
CA SER A 29 7.02 1.52 -14.12
C SER A 29 7.80 2.02 -12.90
N LEU A 30 7.73 1.29 -11.78
CA LEU A 30 8.44 1.60 -10.55
C LEU A 30 9.74 0.78 -10.40
N VAL A 31 10.00 -0.13 -11.34
CA VAL A 31 11.15 -1.04 -11.28
C VAL A 31 12.45 -0.25 -11.42
N VAL A 32 13.37 -0.51 -10.49
CA VAL A 32 14.73 0.05 -10.48
C VAL A 32 15.73 -1.09 -10.64
N SER A 33 16.60 -0.94 -11.63
CA SER A 33 17.75 -1.79 -11.93
C SER A 33 19.06 -1.03 -11.77
N ALA A 34 20.16 -1.76 -11.65
CA ALA A 34 21.48 -1.14 -11.61
C ALA A 34 21.75 -0.40 -12.94
N GLY A 35 22.16 0.86 -12.85
CA GLY A 35 22.37 1.73 -14.00
C GLY A 35 21.19 2.66 -14.32
N ASP A 36 20.03 2.47 -13.71
CA ASP A 36 18.87 3.33 -13.92
C ASP A 36 19.05 4.69 -13.26
N GLY A 37 18.48 5.73 -13.90
CA GLY A 37 18.27 7.02 -13.26
C GLY A 37 17.18 6.90 -12.19
N VAL A 38 17.45 7.43 -10.99
CA VAL A 38 16.55 7.35 -9.84
C VAL A 38 16.41 8.68 -9.12
N GLY A 39 15.25 8.89 -8.51
CA GLY A 39 14.96 10.01 -7.62
C GLY A 39 14.54 9.52 -6.23
N ALA A 40 14.94 10.25 -5.18
CA ALA A 40 14.53 9.98 -3.80
C ALA A 40 14.52 11.26 -2.94
N THR A 41 13.49 11.41 -2.10
CA THR A 41 13.44 12.47 -1.07
C THR A 41 13.81 11.88 0.30
N GLY A 42 14.74 12.51 1.01
CA GLY A 42 15.16 12.02 2.31
C GLY A 42 16.02 13.01 3.10
N ARG A 43 16.32 12.66 4.34
CA ARG A 43 17.19 13.47 5.22
C ARG A 43 18.65 13.12 4.97
N LEU A 44 19.48 14.12 4.68
CA LEU A 44 20.91 13.94 4.51
C LEU A 44 21.59 13.69 5.88
N LYS A 45 22.41 12.64 5.97
CA LYS A 45 23.19 12.29 7.18
C LYS A 45 24.67 12.15 6.81
N ARG A 46 25.55 12.81 7.58
CA ARG A 46 27.00 12.53 7.54
C ARG A 46 27.31 11.39 8.51
N VAL A 47 28.05 10.39 8.03
CA VAL A 47 28.52 9.27 8.85
C VAL A 47 30.02 9.06 8.59
N ALA A 48 30.68 8.25 9.43
CA ALA A 48 32.02 7.78 9.13
C ALA A 48 32.02 7.02 7.78
N GLY A 49 32.74 7.54 6.78
CA GLY A 49 32.80 6.95 5.44
C GLY A 49 31.98 7.65 4.36
N GLY A 50 31.24 8.73 4.66
CA GLY A 50 30.62 9.57 3.63
C GLY A 50 29.23 10.10 3.96
N LEU A 51 28.45 10.40 2.91
CA LEU A 51 27.07 10.86 3.00
C LEU A 51 26.11 9.69 2.82
N ARG A 52 24.98 9.77 3.54
CA ARG A 52 23.85 8.87 3.38
C ARG A 52 22.57 9.66 3.28
N LEU A 53 21.65 9.17 2.47
CA LEU A 53 20.27 9.64 2.45
C LEU A 53 19.44 8.69 3.30
N ALA A 54 18.63 9.20 4.23
CA ALA A 54 17.70 8.41 5.04
C ALA A 54 16.26 8.68 4.60
N ALA A 55 15.45 7.62 4.52
CA ALA A 55 14.04 7.74 4.13
C ALA A 55 13.26 8.66 5.08
N VAL A 56 12.32 9.43 4.53
CA VAL A 56 11.36 10.26 5.26
C VAL A 56 9.97 9.96 4.68
N GLY A 57 8.95 9.85 5.54
CA GLY A 57 7.54 9.71 5.14
C GLY A 57 6.72 10.93 5.55
N ALA A 58 5.56 11.12 4.93
CA ALA A 58 4.60 12.19 5.28
C ALA A 58 3.32 11.59 5.92
N GLY A 59 2.91 12.10 7.10
CA GLY A 59 1.69 11.68 7.83
C GLY A 59 1.59 12.28 9.25
N LEU A 60 0.38 12.30 9.85
CA LEU A 60 -0.03 13.02 11.08
C LEU A 60 0.57 12.51 12.41
N TYR A 61 1.57 11.66 12.31
CA TYR A 61 2.54 11.44 13.34
C TYR A 61 3.87 11.47 12.63
N ASP A 62 4.81 12.24 13.15
CA ASP A 62 6.24 12.08 12.96
C ASP A 62 6.68 10.67 13.40
N ILE A 63 6.07 9.61 12.84
CA ILE A 63 6.75 8.36 12.53
C ILE A 63 7.72 8.73 11.40
N VAL A 64 8.67 9.60 11.75
CA VAL A 64 10.04 9.29 11.44
C VAL A 64 10.16 7.80 11.75
N VAL A 65 10.63 7.03 10.77
CA VAL A 65 11.15 5.68 10.99
C VAL A 65 12.39 5.84 11.91
N GLU A 66 12.28 6.50 13.06
CA GLU A 66 13.40 7.12 13.76
C GLU A 66 14.22 6.07 14.49
N GLN A 67 13.61 4.93 14.79
CA GLN A 67 14.31 3.85 15.46
C GLN A 67 15.18 3.03 14.50
N ALA A 68 15.10 3.19 13.17
CA ALA A 68 15.99 2.50 12.20
C ALA A 68 15.95 3.04 10.75
N ALA A 69 15.74 4.34 10.51
CA ALA A 69 15.42 4.87 9.17
C ALA A 69 16.37 4.30 8.11
N PRO A 70 15.87 3.45 7.19
CA PRO A 70 16.68 2.80 6.18
C PRO A 70 17.37 3.91 5.37
N SER A 71 18.68 3.78 5.23
CA SER A 71 19.50 4.77 4.54
C SER A 71 20.32 4.11 3.45
N VAL A 72 20.63 4.87 2.41
CA VAL A 72 21.47 4.45 1.29
C VAL A 72 22.73 5.32 1.21
N PRO A 73 23.87 4.76 0.78
CA PRO A 73 25.03 5.56 0.40
C PRO A 73 24.65 6.58 -0.68
N LEU A 74 25.22 7.77 -0.57
CA LEU A 74 24.97 8.87 -1.50
C LEU A 74 26.29 9.56 -1.86
N THR A 75 26.54 9.76 -3.16
CA THR A 75 27.69 10.53 -3.66
C THR A 75 27.20 11.83 -4.28
N LEU A 76 27.39 12.95 -3.59
CA LEU A 76 27.08 14.32 -4.05
C LEU A 76 28.37 15.08 -4.39
N GLU A 77 28.33 15.92 -5.43
CA GLU A 77 29.45 16.82 -5.77
C GLU A 77 29.72 17.86 -4.68
N SER A 78 28.67 18.38 -4.05
CA SER A 78 28.76 19.28 -2.90
C SER A 78 27.62 19.03 -1.92
N ALA A 79 27.92 19.06 -0.63
CA ALA A 79 26.95 18.80 0.42
C ALA A 79 26.55 20.09 1.13
N PRO A 80 25.25 20.44 1.19
CA PRO A 80 24.79 21.63 1.91
C PRO A 80 25.17 21.57 3.40
N ALA A 81 25.32 22.75 4.00
CA ALA A 81 25.64 22.91 5.42
C ALA A 81 24.36 22.84 6.26
N GLY A 82 24.01 21.66 6.76
CA GLY A 82 22.80 21.48 7.58
C GLY A 82 22.27 20.05 7.60
N VAL A 83 21.26 19.79 8.44
CA VAL A 83 20.46 18.56 8.43
C VAL A 83 19.20 18.85 7.63
N ASP A 84 19.32 18.84 6.31
CA ASP A 84 18.22 19.18 5.42
C ASP A 84 17.54 17.93 4.84
N VAL A 85 16.22 18.00 4.71
CA VAL A 85 15.46 17.09 3.86
C VAL A 85 15.63 17.56 2.43
N VAL A 86 16.17 16.70 1.57
CA VAL A 86 16.52 17.01 0.19
C VAL A 86 15.92 15.97 -0.75
N THR A 87 15.61 16.39 -1.97
CA THR A 87 15.34 15.48 -3.08
C THR A 87 16.60 15.37 -3.92
N VAL A 88 17.03 14.15 -4.19
CA VAL A 88 18.19 13.86 -5.03
C VAL A 88 17.78 13.07 -6.26
N GLU A 89 18.50 13.29 -7.35
CA GLU A 89 18.50 12.44 -8.54
C GLU A 89 19.91 11.98 -8.85
N GLY A 90 20.06 10.76 -9.33
CA GLY A 90 21.35 10.19 -9.74
C GLY A 90 21.17 8.80 -10.34
N VAL A 91 22.25 8.02 -10.36
CA VAL A 91 22.26 6.66 -10.93
C VAL A 91 22.27 5.62 -9.81
N TRP A 92 21.39 4.62 -9.89
CA TRP A 92 21.35 3.51 -8.93
C TRP A 92 22.49 2.50 -9.18
N ARG A 93 23.42 2.37 -8.22
CA ARG A 93 24.54 1.43 -8.28
C ARG A 93 24.90 0.91 -6.90
N ASP A 94 25.23 -0.37 -6.79
CA ASP A 94 25.75 -1.02 -5.57
C ASP A 94 24.93 -0.74 -4.29
N GLY A 95 23.60 -0.60 -4.42
CA GLY A 95 22.70 -0.32 -3.30
C GLY A 95 22.71 1.14 -2.81
N GLY A 96 23.27 2.06 -3.59
CA GLY A 96 23.30 3.51 -3.34
C GLY A 96 23.00 4.35 -4.58
N ILE A 97 22.99 5.67 -4.40
CA ILE A 97 22.78 6.65 -5.47
C ILE A 97 24.12 7.35 -5.74
N THR A 98 24.63 7.17 -6.96
CA THR A 98 25.88 7.77 -7.44
C THR A 98 25.61 8.90 -8.42
N GLU A 99 26.61 9.76 -8.66
CA GLU A 99 26.48 10.90 -9.60
C GLU A 99 25.27 11.78 -9.25
N ALA A 100 25.01 11.96 -7.95
CA ALA A 100 23.78 12.55 -7.48
C ALA A 100 23.84 14.07 -7.47
N ARG A 101 22.71 14.70 -7.81
CA ARG A 101 22.46 16.14 -7.69
C ARG A 101 21.24 16.39 -6.82
N ILE A 102 21.21 17.52 -6.12
CA ILE A 102 20.02 17.98 -5.41
C ILE A 102 19.11 18.67 -6.44
N VAL A 103 17.83 18.30 -6.44
CA VAL A 103 16.81 18.83 -7.35
C VAL A 103 15.68 19.49 -6.56
N PRO A 104 14.73 20.20 -7.21
CA PRO A 104 13.56 20.73 -6.52
C PRO A 104 12.85 19.68 -5.68
N PHE A 105 12.36 20.10 -4.51
CA PHE A 105 11.73 19.23 -3.55
C PHE A 105 10.53 18.49 -4.16
N ARG A 106 10.51 17.17 -3.97
CA ARG A 106 9.37 16.30 -4.26
C ARG A 106 8.83 15.74 -2.94
N GLU A 107 7.52 15.60 -2.85
CA GLU A 107 6.89 15.11 -1.64
C GLU A 107 7.48 13.73 -1.23
N PRO A 108 7.77 13.52 0.07
CA PRO A 108 8.21 12.23 0.56
C PRO A 108 7.14 11.14 0.40
N VAL A 109 7.50 9.90 0.67
CA VAL A 109 6.56 8.78 0.54
C VAL A 109 5.38 8.95 1.49
N ARG A 110 4.17 8.72 0.97
CA ARG A 110 2.92 8.74 1.73
C ARG A 110 2.41 7.31 1.94
N PHE A 111 1.79 7.09 3.09
CA PHE A 111 0.97 5.90 3.30
C PHE A 111 -0.39 6.07 2.60
N PRO A 112 -1.04 4.97 2.19
CA PRO A 112 -2.35 5.05 1.56
C PRO A 112 -3.40 5.59 2.55
N ASP A 113 -4.40 6.29 2.01
CA ASP A 113 -5.57 6.74 2.77
C ASP A 113 -6.32 5.50 3.31
N ALA A 114 -6.59 5.47 4.61
CA ALA A 114 -7.38 4.41 5.24
C ALA A 114 -8.87 4.79 5.32
N LEU A 115 -9.72 3.80 5.59
CA LEU A 115 -11.13 4.02 5.85
C LEU A 115 -11.32 5.00 7.02
N GLY A 116 -11.87 6.17 6.73
CA GLY A 116 -12.05 7.27 7.68
C GLY A 116 -11.23 8.52 7.36
N ASP A 117 -10.14 8.39 6.59
CA ASP A 117 -9.43 9.54 6.02
C ASP A 117 -10.22 10.11 4.82
N ARG A 118 -10.77 9.20 4.02
CA ARG A 118 -11.78 9.43 2.98
C ARG A 118 -12.72 8.23 2.98
N ALA A 119 -14.02 8.46 2.76
CA ALA A 119 -15.02 7.39 2.67
C ALA A 119 -15.79 7.54 1.35
N GLU A 120 -15.80 6.50 0.52
CA GLU A 120 -16.35 6.56 -0.84
C GLU A 120 -17.21 5.34 -1.20
N PRO A 121 -18.40 5.54 -1.81
CA PRO A 121 -19.37 6.63 -1.63
C PRO A 121 -19.98 6.60 -0.21
N PRO A 122 -20.82 7.56 0.25
CA PRO A 122 -21.27 7.63 1.64
C PRO A 122 -21.86 6.30 2.13
N LEU A 123 -21.09 5.60 2.97
CA LEU A 123 -21.36 4.23 3.38
C LEU A 123 -22.57 4.21 4.34
N VAL A 124 -23.75 3.78 3.85
CA VAL A 124 -24.98 3.40 4.57
C VAL A 124 -25.80 4.50 5.28
N ALA A 125 -27.13 4.50 5.09
CA ALA A 125 -28.08 5.49 5.64
C ALA A 125 -28.44 5.32 7.14
N GLY A 126 -27.84 4.37 7.86
CA GLY A 126 -28.16 4.13 9.28
C GLY A 126 -27.07 3.36 10.02
N GLY A 127 -26.64 3.90 11.17
CA GLY A 127 -25.72 3.27 12.10
C GLY A 127 -26.38 2.88 13.43
N ARG A 128 -25.74 1.99 14.17
CA ARG A 128 -25.97 1.76 15.60
C ARG A 128 -25.46 2.94 16.43
N THR A 129 -25.93 3.03 17.66
CA THR A 129 -25.57 4.12 18.56
C THR A 129 -24.14 3.95 19.10
N THR A 130 -23.66 2.72 19.28
CA THR A 130 -22.37 2.46 19.92
C THR A 130 -21.51 1.43 19.20
N ARG A 131 -20.18 1.56 19.37
CA ARG A 131 -19.19 0.57 18.89
C ARG A 131 -19.43 -0.82 19.47
N ALA A 132 -19.90 -0.90 20.72
CA ALA A 132 -20.11 -2.16 21.42
C ALA A 132 -21.23 -3.00 20.80
N GLU A 133 -22.27 -2.36 20.24
CA GLU A 133 -23.35 -3.05 19.53
C GLU A 133 -22.88 -3.66 18.21
N VAL A 134 -21.97 -2.97 17.50
CA VAL A 134 -21.40 -3.44 16.23
C VAL A 134 -20.38 -4.56 16.46
N LEU A 135 -19.72 -4.59 17.61
CA LEU A 135 -18.73 -5.59 18.00
C LEU A 135 -19.25 -6.55 19.08
N ALA A 136 -20.57 -6.69 19.21
CA ALA A 136 -21.18 -7.56 20.20
C ALA A 136 -20.78 -9.03 19.96
N VAL A 137 -20.76 -9.84 21.03
CA VAL A 137 -20.25 -11.23 20.99
C VAL A 137 -21.01 -12.09 19.97
N ASP A 138 -22.32 -11.91 19.87
CA ASP A 138 -23.19 -12.57 18.90
C ASP A 138 -22.89 -12.15 17.46
N VAL A 139 -22.61 -10.87 17.22
CA VAL A 139 -22.15 -10.37 15.92
C VAL A 139 -20.80 -11.00 15.55
N MET A 140 -19.85 -11.01 16.47
CA MET A 140 -18.52 -11.58 16.23
C MET A 140 -18.57 -13.09 15.96
N ALA A 141 -19.46 -13.82 16.65
CA ALA A 141 -19.69 -15.24 16.37
C ALA A 141 -20.22 -15.48 14.95
N VAL A 142 -21.13 -14.63 14.46
CA VAL A 142 -21.61 -14.68 13.06
C VAL A 142 -20.49 -14.33 12.09
N VAL A 143 -19.70 -13.28 12.38
CA VAL A 143 -18.54 -12.87 11.58
C VAL A 143 -17.54 -14.03 11.42
N ASP A 144 -17.20 -14.73 12.49
CA ASP A 144 -16.27 -15.85 12.43
C ASP A 144 -16.82 -17.01 11.61
N GLY A 145 -18.12 -17.33 11.73
CA GLY A 145 -18.76 -18.35 10.90
C GLY A 145 -18.84 -17.99 9.40
N LEU A 146 -18.82 -16.69 9.07
CA LEU A 146 -18.89 -16.22 7.67
C LEU A 146 -17.54 -16.28 6.93
N ARG A 147 -16.42 -16.56 7.62
CA ARG A 147 -15.10 -16.70 6.98
C ARG A 147 -15.08 -17.80 5.93
N GLU A 148 -15.74 -18.93 6.21
CA GLU A 148 -15.89 -20.04 5.26
C GLU A 148 -16.82 -19.68 4.08
N SER A 149 -17.64 -18.65 4.24
CA SER A 149 -18.57 -18.14 3.22
C SER A 149 -18.02 -16.94 2.44
N GLY A 150 -16.70 -16.72 2.48
CA GLY A 150 -16.03 -15.69 1.69
C GLY A 150 -15.87 -14.33 2.39
N LEU A 151 -16.11 -14.23 3.70
CA LEU A 151 -15.74 -13.02 4.45
C LEU A 151 -14.21 -12.90 4.59
N VAL A 152 -13.68 -11.76 4.16
CA VAL A 152 -12.25 -11.43 4.20
C VAL A 152 -11.91 -10.59 5.44
N SER A 153 -12.71 -9.56 5.72
CA SER A 153 -12.52 -8.71 6.89
C SER A 153 -13.83 -8.15 7.41
N TYR A 154 -13.85 -7.83 8.70
CA TYR A 154 -14.93 -7.08 9.33
C TYR A 154 -14.35 -6.05 10.28
N VAL A 155 -14.77 -4.79 10.16
CA VAL A 155 -14.37 -3.71 11.06
C VAL A 155 -15.59 -2.89 11.48
N ALA A 156 -15.54 -2.33 12.69
CA ALA A 156 -16.49 -1.29 13.09
C ALA A 156 -15.97 0.08 12.65
N HIS A 157 -16.81 0.83 11.95
CA HIS A 157 -16.54 2.19 11.50
C HIS A 157 -17.55 3.17 12.11
N CYS A 158 -17.14 4.42 12.28
CA CYS A 158 -18.00 5.49 12.80
C CYS A 158 -17.94 6.71 11.89
N ASP A 159 -19.11 7.22 11.54
CA ASP A 159 -19.25 8.52 10.86
C ASP A 159 -20.35 9.36 11.52
N GLU A 160 -20.79 10.41 10.84
CA GLU A 160 -21.88 11.29 11.30
C GLU A 160 -23.22 10.58 11.57
N ARG A 161 -23.42 9.36 11.03
CA ARG A 161 -24.64 8.54 11.17
C ARG A 161 -24.52 7.50 12.29
N GLY A 162 -23.38 7.43 12.97
CA GLY A 162 -23.10 6.51 14.07
C GLY A 162 -22.18 5.35 13.69
N TRP A 163 -22.24 4.27 14.47
CA TRP A 163 -21.37 3.10 14.30
C TRP A 163 -21.99 2.06 13.39
N PHE A 164 -21.22 1.50 12.45
CA PHE A 164 -21.69 0.41 11.58
C PHE A 164 -20.57 -0.57 11.26
N GLY A 165 -20.97 -1.78 10.86
CA GLY A 165 -20.02 -2.80 10.42
C GLY A 165 -19.65 -2.64 8.95
N VAL A 166 -18.36 -2.72 8.61
CA VAL A 166 -17.89 -2.80 7.23
C VAL A 166 -17.29 -4.16 7.01
N ALA A 167 -17.92 -4.94 6.13
CA ALA A 167 -17.51 -6.28 5.77
C ALA A 167 -16.95 -6.29 4.34
N SER A 168 -15.72 -6.76 4.20
CA SER A 168 -15.11 -7.04 2.89
C SER A 168 -15.27 -8.53 2.59
N ALA A 169 -15.83 -8.87 1.44
CA ALA A 169 -16.16 -10.27 1.12
C ALA A 169 -15.93 -10.59 -0.36
N THR A 170 -15.37 -11.77 -0.65
CA THR A 170 -15.26 -12.31 -2.03
C THR A 170 -16.62 -12.77 -2.56
N ASP A 171 -17.49 -13.26 -1.68
CA ASP A 171 -18.90 -13.52 -1.97
C ASP A 171 -19.79 -12.65 -1.05
N PRO A 172 -20.27 -11.50 -1.54
CA PRO A 172 -21.03 -10.56 -0.72
C PRO A 172 -22.36 -11.09 -0.19
N GLU A 173 -23.00 -12.00 -0.92
CA GLU A 173 -24.41 -12.29 -0.70
C GLU A 173 -24.66 -13.20 0.53
N PRO A 174 -23.93 -14.31 0.73
CA PRO A 174 -23.97 -15.07 1.99
C PRO A 174 -23.62 -14.21 3.21
N VAL A 175 -22.59 -13.36 3.09
CA VAL A 175 -22.15 -12.45 4.15
C VAL A 175 -23.26 -11.45 4.50
N ARG A 176 -23.89 -10.86 3.49
CA ARG A 176 -25.00 -9.93 3.68
C ARG A 176 -26.18 -10.58 4.39
N ARG A 177 -26.55 -11.80 4.01
CA ARG A 177 -27.64 -12.53 4.69
C ARG A 177 -27.29 -12.89 6.13
N GLY A 178 -26.05 -13.29 6.41
CA GLY A 178 -25.60 -13.60 7.76
C GLY A 178 -25.64 -12.38 8.67
N LEU A 179 -24.99 -11.28 8.25
CA LEU A 179 -24.89 -10.06 9.04
C LEU A 179 -26.24 -9.37 9.26
N ARG A 180 -27.14 -9.39 8.28
CA ARG A 180 -28.47 -8.77 8.42
C ARG A 180 -29.27 -9.31 9.60
N ARG A 181 -29.08 -10.59 9.96
CA ARG A 181 -29.81 -11.22 11.08
C ARG A 181 -29.45 -10.63 12.45
N VAL A 182 -28.22 -10.12 12.60
CA VAL A 182 -27.69 -9.60 13.87
C VAL A 182 -27.58 -8.08 13.87
N LEU A 183 -27.21 -7.48 12.73
CA LEU A 183 -26.97 -6.04 12.61
C LEU A 183 -28.16 -5.26 12.05
N GLY A 184 -29.20 -5.92 11.51
CA GLY A 184 -30.28 -5.22 10.80
C GLY A 184 -29.72 -4.59 9.53
N ASP A 185 -29.90 -3.30 9.31
CA ASP A 185 -29.31 -2.56 8.17
C ASP A 185 -28.04 -1.77 8.56
N SER A 186 -27.55 -1.90 9.79
CA SER A 186 -26.37 -1.16 10.30
C SER A 186 -25.03 -1.76 9.87
N PHE A 187 -24.91 -2.14 8.60
CA PHE A 187 -23.69 -2.69 8.04
C PHE A 187 -23.60 -2.46 6.53
N LEU A 188 -22.38 -2.50 6.03
CA LEU A 188 -22.06 -2.54 4.61
C LEU A 188 -21.33 -3.83 4.29
N VAL A 189 -21.66 -4.42 3.15
CA VAL A 189 -20.82 -5.46 2.53
C VAL A 189 -20.31 -4.93 1.21
N VAL A 190 -18.99 -4.93 1.08
CA VAL A 190 -18.29 -4.57 -0.16
C VAL A 190 -17.64 -5.80 -0.76
N HIS A 191 -17.69 -5.87 -2.09
CA HIS A 191 -17.02 -6.93 -2.83
C HIS A 191 -15.51 -6.73 -2.78
N SER A 192 -14.80 -7.77 -2.35
CA SER A 192 -13.35 -7.89 -2.45
C SER A 192 -13.01 -8.79 -3.63
N PRO A 193 -12.23 -8.32 -4.61
CA PRO A 193 -11.73 -9.20 -5.66
C PRO A 193 -10.63 -10.19 -5.17
N TRP A 194 -10.21 -10.09 -3.90
CA TRP A 194 -9.14 -10.89 -3.33
C TRP A 194 -9.57 -11.50 -2.00
N GLY A 195 -9.18 -12.76 -1.77
CA GLY A 195 -9.41 -13.45 -0.50
C GLY A 195 -8.23 -13.34 0.46
N LEU A 196 -8.38 -13.86 1.68
CA LEU A 196 -7.32 -13.90 2.68
C LEU A 196 -6.06 -14.61 2.18
N GLN A 197 -6.21 -15.70 1.41
CA GLN A 197 -5.07 -16.44 0.86
C GLN A 197 -4.19 -15.57 -0.07
N THR A 198 -4.82 -14.67 -0.84
CA THR A 198 -4.10 -13.72 -1.70
C THR A 198 -3.31 -12.72 -0.87
N LEU A 199 -3.92 -12.17 0.18
CA LEU A 199 -3.27 -11.23 1.09
C LEU A 199 -2.12 -11.91 1.88
N ASP A 200 -2.34 -13.13 2.36
CA ASP A 200 -1.30 -13.94 3.02
C ASP A 200 -0.14 -14.28 2.07
N ALA A 201 -0.41 -14.46 0.77
CA ALA A 201 0.64 -14.68 -0.23
C ALA A 201 1.45 -13.41 -0.48
N ILE A 202 0.80 -12.25 -0.51
CA ILE A 202 1.46 -10.95 -0.63
C ILE A 202 2.35 -10.68 0.57
N ASP A 203 1.86 -10.89 1.79
CA ASP A 203 2.65 -10.64 3.00
C ASP A 203 3.93 -11.52 3.00
N ARG A 204 3.82 -12.79 2.58
CA ARG A 204 4.97 -13.69 2.41
C ARG A 204 5.99 -13.23 1.36
N ILE A 205 5.58 -12.52 0.30
CA ILE A 205 6.50 -11.97 -0.69
C ILE A 205 7.42 -10.92 -0.04
N PHE A 206 6.83 -10.04 0.77
CA PHE A 206 7.56 -8.94 1.41
C PHE A 206 8.33 -9.36 2.66
N GLU A 207 7.96 -10.47 3.29
CA GLU A 207 8.70 -11.09 4.41
C GLU A 207 9.85 -12.01 3.95
N SER A 208 9.91 -12.37 2.66
CA SER A 208 10.94 -13.25 2.10
C SER A 208 12.32 -12.58 2.06
N ASP A 209 13.35 -13.24 2.61
CA ASP A 209 14.74 -12.73 2.68
C ASP A 209 15.37 -12.40 1.32
N GLY A 210 14.86 -12.99 0.22
CA GLY A 210 15.35 -12.73 -1.13
C GLY A 210 14.63 -11.55 -1.79
N VAL A 211 13.30 -11.61 -1.83
CA VAL A 211 12.45 -10.66 -2.59
C VAL A 211 12.11 -9.42 -1.75
N GLY A 212 11.88 -9.62 -0.45
CA GLY A 212 11.49 -8.62 0.54
C GLY A 212 12.64 -7.93 1.26
N ARG A 213 13.91 -8.18 0.89
CA ARG A 213 15.08 -7.53 1.52
C ARG A 213 15.04 -5.99 1.47
N GLY A 214 14.26 -5.42 0.55
CA GLY A 214 14.01 -4.00 0.41
C GLY A 214 12.79 -3.48 1.18
N THR A 215 12.01 -4.34 1.85
CA THR A 215 10.81 -3.96 2.60
C THR A 215 11.19 -3.15 3.83
N LEU A 216 10.57 -1.98 3.97
CA LEU A 216 10.75 -1.07 5.10
C LEU A 216 9.58 -1.15 6.07
N HIS A 217 8.37 -1.35 5.54
CA HIS A 217 7.16 -1.57 6.30
C HIS A 217 6.20 -2.44 5.51
N ILE A 218 5.45 -3.30 6.21
CA ILE A 218 4.30 -4.00 5.67
C ILE A 218 3.21 -4.08 6.75
N GLY A 219 1.95 -3.97 6.31
CA GLY A 219 0.78 -4.15 7.14
C GLY A 219 -0.47 -4.34 6.30
N ARG A 220 -1.61 -4.47 6.98
CA ARG A 220 -2.93 -4.52 6.33
C ARG A 220 -3.77 -3.34 6.77
N PHE A 221 -4.59 -2.83 5.86
CA PHE A 221 -5.49 -1.72 6.13
C PHE A 221 -6.81 -1.89 5.37
N ILE A 222 -7.82 -1.15 5.79
CA ILE A 222 -9.10 -1.05 5.07
C ILE A 222 -9.05 0.20 4.21
N ASP A 223 -9.22 0.05 2.90
CA ASP A 223 -9.22 1.18 1.97
C ASP A 223 -10.49 2.05 2.10
N PRO A 224 -10.53 3.26 1.49
CA PRO A 224 -11.70 4.15 1.54
C PRO A 224 -13.01 3.54 1.05
N ARG A 225 -12.94 2.42 0.31
CA ARG A 225 -14.09 1.66 -0.19
C ARG A 225 -14.46 0.49 0.72
N GLY A 226 -13.82 0.33 1.87
CA GLY A 226 -14.10 -0.73 2.84
C GLY A 226 -13.44 -2.08 2.54
N ARG A 227 -12.46 -2.14 1.62
CA ARG A 227 -11.78 -3.40 1.25
C ARG A 227 -10.50 -3.60 2.04
N LEU A 228 -10.26 -4.83 2.50
CA LEU A 228 -8.96 -5.18 3.09
C LEU A 228 -7.89 -5.27 2.00
N ARG A 229 -6.77 -4.56 2.20
CA ARG A 229 -5.61 -4.58 1.31
C ARG A 229 -4.33 -4.75 2.14
N SER A 230 -3.31 -5.32 1.53
CA SER A 230 -1.94 -5.20 2.05
C SER A 230 -1.39 -3.83 1.66
N SER A 231 -0.62 -3.21 2.54
CA SER A 231 0.17 -2.02 2.25
C SER A 231 1.62 -2.31 2.53
N ALA A 232 2.50 -1.92 1.61
CA ALA A 232 3.93 -2.08 1.76
C ALA A 232 4.68 -0.81 1.38
N LEU A 233 5.66 -0.45 2.19
CA LEU A 233 6.68 0.53 1.87
C LEU A 233 7.98 -0.20 1.59
N VAL A 234 8.52 -0.05 0.40
CA VAL A 234 9.82 -0.61 0.01
C VAL A 234 10.84 0.48 -0.27
N ARG A 235 12.11 0.12 -0.17
CA ARG A 235 13.22 0.99 -0.56
C ARG A 235 13.15 1.32 -2.04
N PHE A 236 12.97 0.31 -2.89
CA PHE A 236 12.74 0.40 -4.33
C PHE A 236 12.04 -0.88 -4.80
N VAL A 237 11.42 -0.86 -5.98
CA VAL A 237 10.85 -2.06 -6.59
C VAL A 237 11.93 -2.73 -7.43
N SER A 238 12.36 -3.93 -7.06
CA SER A 238 13.28 -4.71 -7.89
C SER A 238 12.53 -5.48 -8.99
N PRO A 239 13.19 -5.91 -10.08
CA PRO A 239 12.57 -6.78 -11.07
C PRO A 239 11.99 -8.08 -10.47
N ALA A 240 12.67 -8.64 -9.47
CA ALA A 240 12.22 -9.84 -8.77
C ALA A 240 10.94 -9.61 -7.97
N LEU A 241 10.84 -8.46 -7.27
CA LEU A 241 9.63 -8.08 -6.53
C LEU A 241 8.46 -7.80 -7.48
N ALA A 242 8.71 -7.06 -8.57
CA ALA A 242 7.68 -6.77 -9.56
C ALA A 242 7.09 -8.04 -10.17
N ARG A 243 7.96 -9.02 -10.50
CA ARG A 243 7.52 -10.33 -11.01
C ARG A 243 6.68 -11.09 -9.99
N ALA A 244 7.16 -11.21 -8.75
CA ALA A 244 6.46 -11.93 -7.69
C ALA A 244 5.05 -11.35 -7.42
N LEU A 245 4.91 -10.01 -7.45
CA LEU A 245 3.63 -9.34 -7.28
C LEU A 245 2.71 -9.48 -8.51
N GLY A 246 3.27 -9.44 -9.73
CA GLY A 246 2.53 -9.71 -10.96
C GLY A 246 1.84 -11.08 -10.93
N ASP A 247 2.54 -12.11 -10.46
CA ASP A 247 2.02 -13.48 -10.40
C ASP A 247 0.95 -13.68 -9.31
N THR A 248 0.91 -12.82 -8.28
CA THR A 248 0.09 -13.02 -7.06
C THR A 248 -1.12 -12.09 -6.96
N GLY A 249 -1.19 -11.05 -7.79
CA GLY A 249 -2.30 -10.09 -7.81
C GLY A 249 -1.93 -8.72 -7.26
N ALA A 250 -1.05 -8.01 -7.97
CA ALA A 250 -0.59 -6.65 -7.69
C ALA A 250 -1.67 -5.65 -7.23
N SER A 251 -2.91 -5.80 -7.69
CA SER A 251 -4.02 -4.90 -7.32
C SER A 251 -4.41 -5.00 -5.84
N ALA A 252 -4.12 -6.13 -5.18
CA ALA A 252 -4.39 -6.35 -3.76
C ALA A 252 -3.41 -5.65 -2.82
N VAL A 253 -2.29 -5.12 -3.35
CA VAL A 253 -1.30 -4.36 -2.59
C VAL A 253 -1.33 -2.88 -2.97
N ASP A 254 -1.27 -2.03 -1.95
CA ASP A 254 -0.90 -0.63 -2.08
C ASP A 254 0.61 -0.50 -1.82
N LEU A 255 1.38 -0.24 -2.87
CA LEU A 255 2.84 -0.34 -2.85
C LEU A 255 3.44 1.06 -3.00
N ALA A 256 4.09 1.52 -1.93
CA ALA A 256 4.86 2.75 -1.95
C ALA A 256 6.35 2.45 -2.05
N ALA A 257 7.07 3.17 -2.90
CA ALA A 257 8.51 3.03 -3.07
C ALA A 257 9.21 4.36 -2.75
N TRP A 258 10.31 4.28 -1.99
CA TRP A 258 11.09 5.47 -1.64
C TRP A 258 11.99 5.96 -2.76
N ILE A 259 12.69 5.02 -3.41
CA ILE A 259 13.55 5.26 -4.56
C ILE A 259 12.78 4.79 -5.78
N ILE A 260 12.50 5.73 -6.68
CA ILE A 260 11.72 5.52 -7.89
C ILE A 260 12.57 5.89 -9.12
N PRO A 261 12.26 5.35 -10.31
CA PRO A 261 12.88 5.82 -11.54
C PRO A 261 12.71 7.33 -11.69
N SER A 262 13.79 8.04 -11.99
CA SER A 262 13.68 9.44 -12.39
C SER A 262 12.94 9.48 -13.72
N SER A 263 11.84 10.24 -13.82
CA SER A 263 11.26 10.51 -15.12
C SER A 263 12.37 11.07 -16.03
N PRO A 264 12.49 10.60 -17.28
CA PRO A 264 13.26 11.36 -18.25
C PRO A 264 12.61 12.74 -18.29
N ASP A 265 13.41 13.77 -18.02
CA ASP A 265 12.96 15.16 -17.97
C ASP A 265 12.00 15.46 -19.16
N ILE A 266 10.85 16.04 -18.83
CA ILE A 266 9.97 16.72 -19.80
C ILE A 266 10.71 17.95 -20.32
#